data_AF-A0A936WNF5-F1
#
_entry.id   AF-A0A936WNF5-F1
#
_cell.length_a   1.000
_cell.length_b   1.000
_cell.length_c   1.000
_cell.angle_alpha   90.00
_cell.angle_beta   90.00
_cell.angle_gamma   90.00
#
_symmetry.space_group_name_H-M   'P 1'
#
loop_
_entity.id
_entity.type
_entity.pdbx_description
1 polymer ?
#
loop_
_entity_poly.entity_id
_entity_poly.type
_entity_poly.pdbx_seq_one_letter_code
_entity_poly.pdbx_strand_id
1 'polypeptide(L)'
;MKPQPWTVRLFQRALMVWVIGFTLSAYWGWDAMYTMGRSPVYAPPGLLKYVAHGLALLPNGIGDVLVLALVPLLVLLCLFVLFRGSSWWVGLLIWIIHLNLMNRAWLAGSGGQQLIANLLFWNIFLPSKEDAFGVAATSAFWIIRLQLLLAYLATGLHKLTGTHWLDGTAVGIAASDPAFGPLWIADHPTLAMVATWCVLLFQLTFPIAVWFRSTRLIWMGIGVLFHLGTAIWMDIPEMGLAFIAAYAIWLDEDTFARFKLKRPSTMEAGSMVG
;
A
#
# COMPACT_ATOMS: atom_id res chain seq x y z
N MET A 1 -18.00 -3.67 12.37
CA MET A 1 -16.74 -3.78 13.15
C MET A 1 -16.36 -2.40 13.62
N LYS A 2 -16.05 -2.22 14.91
CA LYS A 2 -15.46 -0.97 15.42
C LYS A 2 -13.93 -1.04 15.23
N PRO A 3 -13.23 0.10 15.08
CA PRO A 3 -11.77 0.10 15.09
C PRO A 3 -11.27 -0.52 16.40
N GLN A 4 -10.31 -1.44 16.30
CA GLN A 4 -9.62 -2.02 17.46
C GLN A 4 -8.19 -1.50 17.52
N PRO A 5 -7.64 -1.21 18.70
CA PRO A 5 -6.29 -0.65 18.83
C PRO A 5 -5.21 -1.56 18.22
N TRP A 6 -5.37 -2.88 18.33
CA TRP A 6 -4.44 -3.84 17.72
C TRP A 6 -4.43 -3.73 16.19
N THR A 7 -5.60 -3.75 15.54
CA THR A 7 -5.74 -3.61 14.08
C THR A 7 -5.15 -2.29 13.61
N VAL A 8 -5.48 -1.19 14.30
CA VAL A 8 -4.98 0.15 13.95
C VAL A 8 -3.46 0.21 14.03
N ARG A 9 -2.86 -0.31 15.11
CA ARG A 9 -1.40 -0.33 15.26
C ARG A 9 -0.71 -1.21 14.22
N LEU A 10 -1.30 -2.37 13.90
CA LEU A 10 -0.76 -3.25 12.85
C LEU A 10 -0.76 -2.55 11.50
N PHE A 11 -1.90 -1.94 11.14
CA PHE A 11 -2.02 -1.14 9.91
C PHE A 11 -1.02 0.02 9.85
N GLN A 12 -0.92 0.80 10.93
CA GLN A 12 0.03 1.90 11.02
C GLN A 12 1.47 1.41 10.85
N ARG A 13 1.83 0.30 11.48
CA ARG A 13 3.17 -0.28 11.33
C ARG A 13 3.42 -0.73 9.90
N ALA A 14 2.45 -1.39 9.26
CA ALA A 14 2.57 -1.79 7.86
C ALA A 14 2.77 -0.58 6.93
N LEU A 15 2.01 0.51 7.14
CA LEU A 15 2.22 1.76 6.41
C LEU A 15 3.63 2.33 6.62
N MET A 16 4.09 2.41 7.87
CA MET A 16 5.41 2.97 8.17
C MET A 16 6.54 2.11 7.58
N VAL A 17 6.42 0.78 7.63
CA VAL A 17 7.39 -0.14 7.00
C VAL A 17 7.44 0.11 5.50
N TRP A 18 6.30 0.26 4.84
CA TRP A 18 6.26 0.57 3.41
C TRP A 18 6.92 1.92 3.11
N VAL A 19 6.58 2.98 3.86
CA VAL A 19 7.14 4.33 3.65
C VAL A 19 8.65 4.32 3.83
N ILE A 20 9.17 3.66 4.87
CA ILE A 20 10.61 3.50 5.09
C ILE A 20 11.24 2.72 3.94
N GLY A 21 10.67 1.57 3.59
CA GLY A 21 11.19 0.70 2.52
C GLY A 21 11.32 1.44 1.19
N PHE A 22 10.25 2.11 0.76
CA PHE A 22 10.23 2.90 -0.47
C PHE A 22 11.21 4.08 -0.40
N THR A 23 11.25 4.80 0.73
CA THR A 23 12.15 5.96 0.89
C THR A 23 13.62 5.55 0.84
N LEU A 24 13.96 4.40 1.42
CA LEU A 24 15.32 3.86 1.36
C LEU A 24 15.67 3.31 -0.02
N SER A 25 14.74 2.63 -0.71
CA SER A 25 15.00 2.13 -2.07
C SER A 25 15.17 3.27 -3.07
N ALA A 26 14.45 4.38 -2.88
CA ALA A 26 14.57 5.60 -3.69
C ALA A 26 15.98 6.22 -3.64
N TYR A 27 16.81 5.91 -2.63
CA TYR A 27 18.17 6.43 -2.53
C TYR A 27 19.06 6.01 -3.72
N TRP A 28 18.86 4.81 -4.27
CA TRP A 28 19.62 4.32 -5.43
C TRP A 28 19.27 5.04 -6.72
N GLY A 29 18.07 5.62 -6.78
CA GLY A 29 17.61 6.46 -7.89
C GLY A 29 17.55 7.94 -7.52
N TRP A 30 18.30 8.39 -6.50
CA TRP A 30 18.16 9.74 -5.93
C TRP A 30 18.16 10.82 -7.00
N ASP A 31 19.13 10.75 -7.91
CA ASP A 31 19.26 11.76 -8.95
C ASP A 31 18.08 11.73 -9.90
N ALA A 32 17.69 10.55 -10.38
CA ALA A 32 16.53 10.40 -11.25
C ALA A 32 15.23 10.90 -10.59
N MET A 33 15.06 10.67 -9.29
CA MET A 33 13.83 11.03 -8.57
C MET A 33 13.75 12.50 -8.16
N TYR A 34 14.86 13.10 -7.72
CA TYR A 34 14.82 14.39 -7.03
C TYR A 34 15.62 15.50 -7.71
N THR A 35 16.64 15.19 -8.52
CA THR A 35 17.58 16.18 -9.07
C THR A 35 17.51 16.31 -10.60
N MET A 36 17.51 15.20 -11.33
CA MET A 36 17.53 15.11 -12.80
C MET A 36 16.13 15.00 -13.43
N GLY A 37 15.27 14.13 -12.91
CA GLY A 37 13.93 13.85 -13.45
C GLY A 37 12.86 14.80 -12.91
N ARG A 38 12.97 16.09 -13.21
CA ARG A 38 11.96 17.05 -12.75
C ARG A 38 10.67 16.86 -13.51
N SER A 39 9.63 16.53 -12.76
CA SER A 39 8.29 16.49 -13.29
C SER A 39 7.84 17.91 -13.66
N PRO A 40 7.10 18.09 -14.76
CA PRO A 40 6.46 19.37 -15.03
C PRO A 40 5.61 19.77 -13.81
N VAL A 41 5.73 21.01 -13.37
CA VAL A 41 5.00 21.49 -12.18
C VAL A 41 3.53 21.67 -12.54
N TYR A 42 2.75 20.59 -12.42
CA TYR A 42 1.30 20.62 -12.51
C TYR A 42 0.70 20.91 -11.13
N ALA A 43 0.82 22.17 -10.70
CA ALA A 43 0.24 22.60 -9.44
C ALA A 43 -1.27 22.86 -9.59
N PRO A 44 -2.12 22.32 -8.70
CA PRO A 44 -3.55 22.65 -8.72
C PRO A 44 -3.77 24.15 -8.44
N PRO A 45 -4.89 24.73 -8.90
CA PRO A 45 -5.22 26.11 -8.57
C PRO A 45 -5.50 26.29 -7.06
N GLY A 46 -5.30 27.50 -6.55
CA GLY A 46 -5.60 27.88 -5.16
C GLY A 46 -4.45 27.70 -4.17
N LEU A 47 -4.75 27.91 -2.88
CA LEU A 47 -3.74 27.93 -1.80
C LEU A 47 -3.20 26.55 -1.42
N LEU A 48 -3.97 25.48 -1.68
CA LEU A 48 -3.57 24.12 -1.32
C LEU A 48 -2.35 23.61 -2.10
N LYS A 49 -2.01 24.24 -3.23
CA LYS A 49 -0.79 23.92 -3.97
C LYS A 49 0.48 24.12 -3.14
N TYR A 50 0.48 25.08 -2.22
CA TYR A 50 1.64 25.32 -1.35
C TYR A 50 1.80 24.23 -0.28
N VAL A 51 0.72 23.51 0.05
CA VAL A 51 0.74 22.38 0.97
C VAL A 51 1.16 21.10 0.24
N ALA A 52 0.53 20.82 -0.91
CA ALA A 52 0.77 19.56 -1.62
C ALA A 52 2.02 19.56 -2.51
N HIS A 53 2.37 20.72 -3.10
CA HIS A 53 3.44 20.86 -4.09
C HIS A 53 4.49 21.90 -3.66
N GLY A 54 4.52 22.29 -2.38
CA GLY A 54 5.44 23.31 -1.88
C GLY A 54 6.89 23.04 -2.27
N LEU A 55 7.35 21.79 -2.12
CA LEU A 55 8.70 21.38 -2.49
C LEU A 55 8.94 21.40 -4.01
N ALA A 56 7.93 21.04 -4.81
CA ALA A 56 8.01 21.07 -6.27
C ALA A 56 7.97 22.50 -6.85
N LEU A 57 7.46 23.47 -6.09
CA LEU A 57 7.36 24.89 -6.48
C LEU A 57 8.62 25.70 -6.14
N LEU A 58 9.53 25.17 -5.34
CA LEU A 58 10.74 25.88 -4.92
C LEU A 58 11.81 25.91 -6.02
N PRO A 59 12.64 26.98 -6.07
CA PRO A 59 13.80 27.01 -6.93
C PRO A 59 14.73 25.82 -6.69
N ASN A 60 15.40 25.44 -7.77
CA ASN A 60 16.45 24.44 -7.79
C ASN A 60 17.59 24.84 -6.84
N GLY A 61 18.27 23.89 -6.22
CA GLY A 61 19.21 24.15 -5.12
C GLY A 61 18.51 24.18 -3.76
N ILE A 62 17.59 25.12 -3.52
CA ILE A 62 16.85 25.19 -2.25
C ILE A 62 16.00 23.93 -2.06
N GLY A 63 15.23 23.57 -3.09
CA GLY A 63 14.41 22.34 -3.05
C GLY A 63 15.26 21.08 -2.85
N ASP A 64 16.43 21.00 -3.48
CA ASP A 64 17.31 19.81 -3.40
C ASP A 64 17.89 19.66 -1.98
N VAL A 65 18.33 20.76 -1.36
CA VAL A 65 18.78 20.79 0.04
C VAL A 65 17.67 20.38 1.00
N LEU A 66 16.44 20.84 0.76
CA LEU A 66 15.30 20.45 1.58
C LEU A 66 14.97 18.96 1.44
N VAL A 67 15.04 18.37 0.24
CA VAL A 67 14.86 16.92 0.06
C VAL A 67 15.88 16.14 0.91
N LEU A 68 17.16 16.55 0.91
CA LEU A 68 18.22 15.92 1.71
C LEU A 68 17.91 15.93 3.21
N ALA A 69 17.24 16.96 3.72
CA ALA A 69 16.83 17.03 5.12
C ALA A 69 15.51 16.29 5.40
N LEU A 70 14.55 16.36 4.48
CA LEU A 70 13.19 15.82 4.67
C LEU A 70 13.12 14.30 4.55
N VAL A 71 13.95 13.68 3.69
CA VAL A 71 14.03 12.22 3.55
C VAL A 71 14.42 11.52 4.86
N PRO A 72 15.55 11.85 5.52
CA PRO A 72 15.90 11.24 6.80
C PRO A 72 14.91 11.60 7.90
N LEU A 73 14.36 12.82 7.90
CA LEU A 73 13.30 13.20 8.85
C LEU A 73 12.06 12.32 8.70
N LEU A 74 11.62 12.04 7.47
CA LEU A 74 10.50 11.13 7.20
C LEU A 74 10.77 9.74 7.77
N VAL A 75 11.96 9.18 7.51
CA VAL A 75 12.36 7.87 8.05
C VAL A 75 12.34 7.87 9.58
N LEU A 76 12.88 8.90 10.24
CA LEU A 76 12.89 9.02 11.69
C LEU A 76 11.48 9.14 12.29
N LEU A 77 10.58 9.90 11.67
CA LEU A 77 9.18 10.00 12.09
C LEU A 77 8.45 8.65 11.94
N CYS A 78 8.69 7.93 10.84
CA CYS A 78 8.13 6.60 10.64
C CYS A 78 8.66 5.58 11.66
N LEU A 79 9.97 5.60 11.95
CA LEU A 79 10.58 4.79 13.00
C LEU A 79 9.97 5.11 14.38
N PHE A 80 9.77 6.39 14.69
CA PHE A 80 9.09 6.80 15.92
C PHE A 80 7.69 6.17 16.03
N VAL A 81 6.88 6.23 14.97
CA VAL A 81 5.53 5.65 14.95
C VAL A 81 5.56 4.11 15.08
N LEU A 82 6.54 3.43 14.49
CA LEU A 82 6.68 1.96 14.61
C LEU A 82 6.76 1.49 16.06
N PHE A 83 7.51 2.22 16.90
CA PHE A 83 7.76 1.84 18.30
C PHE A 83 6.80 2.49 19.30
N ARG A 84 6.37 3.75 19.06
CA ARG A 84 5.59 4.54 20.04
C ARG A 84 4.10 4.67 19.70
N GLY A 85 3.71 4.30 18.49
CA GLY A 85 2.36 4.59 17.96
C GLY A 85 2.26 5.99 17.36
N SER A 86 1.17 6.22 16.64
CA SER A 86 0.92 7.47 15.92
C SER A 86 0.07 8.43 16.73
N SER A 87 0.48 9.70 16.74
CA SER A 87 -0.37 10.84 17.10
C SER A 87 -0.72 11.61 15.84
N TRP A 88 -1.83 12.35 15.88
CA TRP A 88 -2.36 13.01 14.69
C TRP A 88 -1.38 14.03 14.06
N TRP A 89 -0.65 14.79 14.88
CA TRP A 89 0.36 15.75 14.39
C TRP A 89 1.54 15.05 13.70
N VAL A 90 2.00 13.92 14.26
CA VAL A 90 3.08 13.13 13.64
C VAL A 90 2.58 12.53 12.33
N GLY A 91 1.35 12.02 12.30
CA GLY A 91 0.70 11.56 11.07
C GLY A 91 0.60 12.67 10.01
N LEU A 92 0.25 13.89 10.41
CA LEU A 92 0.17 15.05 9.52
C LEU A 92 1.55 15.41 8.94
N LEU A 93 2.60 15.44 9.77
CA LEU A 93 3.97 15.70 9.30
C LEU A 93 4.45 14.63 8.31
N ILE A 94 4.24 13.35 8.63
CA ILE A 94 4.58 12.24 7.72
C ILE A 94 3.84 12.40 6.39
N TRP A 95 2.54 12.69 6.42
CA TRP A 95 1.74 12.87 5.22
C TRP A 95 2.22 14.06 4.36
N ILE A 96 2.43 15.24 4.96
CA ILE A 96 2.89 16.43 4.22
C ILE A 96 4.25 16.17 3.57
N ILE A 97 5.19 15.58 4.32
CA ILE A 97 6.54 15.31 3.80
C ILE A 97 6.47 14.29 2.67
N HIS A 98 5.78 13.16 2.87
CA HIS A 98 5.61 12.14 1.85
C HIS A 98 4.94 12.69 0.59
N LEU A 99 3.85 13.46 0.73
CA LEU A 99 3.14 14.07 -0.39
C LEU A 99 4.03 15.03 -1.19
N ASN A 100 4.83 15.86 -0.52
CA ASN A 100 5.74 16.78 -1.19
C ASN A 100 6.89 16.08 -1.90
N LEU A 101 7.46 15.02 -1.30
CA LEU A 101 8.48 14.20 -1.95
C LEU A 101 7.92 13.49 -3.18
N MET A 102 6.74 12.89 -3.06
CA MET A 102 6.04 12.24 -4.17
C MET A 102 5.73 13.22 -5.32
N ASN A 103 5.19 14.41 -5.01
CA ASN A 103 4.87 15.40 -6.05
C ASN A 103 6.12 16.03 -6.69
N ARG A 104 7.25 16.08 -5.99
CA ARG A 104 8.53 16.45 -6.59
C ARG A 104 9.01 15.38 -7.58
N ALA A 105 8.88 14.11 -7.19
CA ALA A 105 9.28 12.94 -7.96
C ALA A 105 8.13 12.35 -8.81
N TRP A 106 7.17 13.17 -9.25
CA TRP A 106 5.90 12.72 -9.83
C TRP A 106 6.05 11.75 -11.02
N LEU A 107 7.05 11.95 -11.90
CA LEU A 107 7.35 11.06 -13.04
C LEU A 107 7.82 9.67 -12.59
N ALA A 108 8.39 9.55 -11.39
CA ALA A 108 8.72 8.28 -10.75
C ALA A 108 7.60 7.80 -9.80
N GLY A 109 6.43 8.45 -9.84
CA GLY A 109 5.26 8.12 -9.06
C GLY A 109 4.53 6.89 -9.62
N SER A 110 4.00 6.06 -8.73
CA SER A 110 3.14 4.92 -9.11
C SER A 110 1.83 4.92 -8.33
N GLY A 111 0.90 4.05 -8.75
CA GLY A 111 -0.37 3.85 -8.04
C GLY A 111 -0.18 3.44 -6.57
N GLY A 112 0.94 2.78 -6.25
CA GLY A 112 1.31 2.42 -4.87
C GLY A 112 1.56 3.65 -4.00
N GLN A 113 2.36 4.60 -4.49
CA GLN A 113 2.63 5.85 -3.78
C GLN A 113 1.35 6.67 -3.59
N GLN A 114 0.48 6.75 -4.62
CA GLN A 114 -0.81 7.44 -4.50
C GLN A 114 -1.74 6.78 -3.48
N LEU A 115 -1.80 5.44 -3.46
CA LEU A 115 -2.55 4.71 -2.45
C LEU A 115 -2.03 5.06 -1.05
N ILE A 116 -0.71 4.99 -0.83
CA ILE A 116 -0.11 5.26 0.48
C ILE A 116 -0.32 6.71 0.91
N ALA A 117 -0.19 7.69 0.00
CA ALA A 117 -0.49 9.08 0.30
C ALA A 117 -1.94 9.27 0.80
N ASN A 118 -2.91 8.60 0.18
CA ASN A 118 -4.30 8.62 0.64
C ASN A 118 -4.48 7.91 1.99
N LEU A 119 -3.84 6.77 2.20
CA LEU A 119 -3.89 6.04 3.47
C LEU A 119 -3.26 6.83 4.62
N LEU A 120 -2.13 7.51 4.36
CA LEU A 120 -1.46 8.39 5.32
C LEU A 120 -2.33 9.59 5.69
N PHE A 121 -3.06 10.18 4.74
CA PHE A 121 -3.99 11.28 5.02
C PHE A 121 -5.05 10.85 6.04
N TRP A 122 -5.73 9.72 5.79
CA TRP A 122 -6.75 9.24 6.73
C TRP A 122 -6.16 8.73 8.05
N ASN A 123 -4.90 8.27 8.03
CA ASN A 123 -4.19 7.89 9.25
C ASN A 123 -4.00 9.06 10.23
N ILE A 124 -4.02 10.33 9.78
CA ILE A 124 -3.99 11.52 10.65
C ILE A 124 -5.10 11.45 11.70
N PHE A 125 -6.26 10.94 11.31
CA PHE A 125 -7.46 10.88 12.15
C PHE A 125 -7.63 9.54 12.88
N LEU A 126 -6.67 8.62 12.76
CA LEU A 126 -6.75 7.26 13.28
C LEU A 126 -5.79 7.06 14.47
N PRO A 127 -6.20 7.35 15.72
CA PRO A 127 -5.30 7.28 16.87
C PRO A 127 -4.93 5.83 17.23
N SER A 128 -3.74 5.60 17.78
CA SER A 128 -3.32 4.24 18.20
C SER A 128 -3.93 3.76 19.52
N LYS A 129 -4.63 4.64 20.25
CA LYS A 129 -5.24 4.38 21.57
C LYS A 129 -6.77 4.40 21.46
N GLU A 130 -7.42 3.52 22.23
CA GLU A 130 -8.88 3.30 22.15
C GLU A 130 -9.71 4.46 22.69
N ASP A 131 -9.22 5.10 23.75
CA ASP A 131 -9.84 6.24 24.42
C ASP A 131 -10.09 7.44 23.49
N ALA A 132 -9.32 7.53 22.40
CA ALA A 132 -9.43 8.58 21.39
C ALA A 132 -10.34 8.22 20.20
N PHE A 133 -11.02 7.07 20.21
CA PHE A 133 -11.93 6.66 19.12
C PHE A 133 -13.25 7.43 19.12
N GLY A 134 -13.27 8.54 18.38
CA GLY A 134 -14.48 9.29 18.05
C GLY A 134 -15.02 9.03 16.64
N VAL A 135 -15.89 9.95 16.18
CA VAL A 135 -16.48 9.93 14.83
C VAL A 135 -15.41 10.02 13.74
N ALA A 136 -14.41 10.90 13.92
CA ALA A 136 -13.32 11.06 12.95
C ALA A 136 -12.50 9.78 12.77
N ALA A 137 -12.13 9.12 13.88
CA ALA A 137 -11.39 7.86 13.86
C ALA A 137 -12.20 6.72 13.21
N THR A 138 -13.48 6.62 13.55
CA THR A 138 -14.39 5.62 12.96
C THR A 138 -14.56 5.86 11.46
N SER A 139 -14.69 7.13 11.04
CA SER A 139 -14.82 7.50 9.63
C SER A 139 -13.54 7.17 8.87
N ALA A 140 -12.37 7.58 9.38
CA ALA A 140 -11.08 7.28 8.78
C ALA A 140 -10.85 5.77 8.62
N PHE A 141 -11.16 4.98 9.66
CA PHE A 141 -11.08 3.52 9.61
C PHE A 141 -11.91 2.93 8.46
N TRP A 142 -13.15 3.39 8.29
CA TRP A 142 -14.01 2.92 7.20
C TRP A 142 -13.58 3.43 5.84
N ILE A 143 -13.18 4.70 5.73
CA ILE A 143 -12.75 5.29 4.47
C ILE A 143 -11.48 4.60 3.96
N ILE A 144 -10.53 4.25 4.82
CA ILE A 144 -9.35 3.44 4.47
C ILE A 144 -9.78 2.08 3.90
N ARG A 145 -10.73 1.40 4.54
CA ARG A 145 -11.25 0.10 4.09
C ARG A 145 -11.95 0.20 2.74
N LEU A 146 -12.84 1.18 2.58
CA LEU A 146 -13.63 1.38 1.37
C LEU A 146 -12.76 1.80 0.18
N GLN A 147 -11.69 2.57 0.40
CA GLN A 147 -10.74 2.93 -0.67
C GLN A 147 -10.10 1.70 -1.31
N LEU A 148 -9.72 0.70 -0.51
CA LEU A 148 -9.17 -0.55 -1.04
C LEU A 148 -10.20 -1.28 -1.90
N LEU A 149 -11.46 -1.32 -1.46
CA LEU A 149 -12.54 -1.94 -2.24
C LEU A 149 -12.80 -1.18 -3.54
N LEU A 150 -12.80 0.15 -3.48
CA LEU A 150 -12.99 1.02 -4.63
C LEU A 150 -11.85 0.82 -5.64
N ALA A 151 -10.60 0.75 -5.19
CA ALA A 151 -9.46 0.51 -6.07
C ALA A 151 -9.61 -0.81 -6.85
N TYR A 152 -10.01 -1.89 -6.18
CA TYR A 152 -10.28 -3.17 -6.84
C TYR A 152 -11.45 -3.12 -7.80
N LEU A 153 -12.60 -2.63 -7.33
CA LEU A 153 -13.83 -2.62 -8.11
C LEU A 153 -13.68 -1.72 -9.34
N ALA A 154 -13.14 -0.51 -9.17
CA ALA A 154 -12.93 0.43 -10.26
C ALA A 154 -11.96 -0.14 -11.31
N THR A 155 -10.86 -0.74 -10.88
CA THR A 155 -9.90 -1.36 -11.81
C THR A 155 -10.52 -2.56 -12.52
N GLY A 156 -11.24 -3.42 -11.80
CA GLY A 156 -11.92 -4.59 -12.38
C GLY A 156 -12.99 -4.18 -13.42
N LEU A 157 -13.85 -3.22 -13.07
CA LEU A 157 -14.87 -2.70 -14.00
C LEU A 157 -14.25 -2.02 -15.21
N HIS A 158 -13.18 -1.24 -15.02
CA HIS A 158 -12.48 -0.60 -16.13
C HIS A 158 -11.90 -1.65 -17.10
N LYS A 159 -11.34 -2.75 -16.58
CA LYS A 159 -10.81 -3.84 -17.40
C LYS A 159 -11.89 -4.53 -18.23
N LEU A 160 -13.13 -4.64 -17.74
CA LEU A 160 -14.24 -5.17 -18.53
C LEU A 160 -14.58 -4.33 -19.78
N THR A 161 -14.08 -3.09 -19.87
CA THR A 161 -14.24 -2.26 -21.07
C THR A 161 -13.15 -2.52 -22.13
N GLY A 162 -12.08 -3.24 -21.79
CA GLY A 162 -10.97 -3.54 -22.69
C GLY A 162 -11.11 -4.91 -23.36
N THR A 163 -10.99 -4.95 -24.69
CA THR A 163 -11.12 -6.18 -25.49
C THR A 163 -10.13 -7.26 -25.06
N HIS A 164 -8.88 -6.90 -24.80
CA HIS A 164 -7.82 -7.84 -24.39
C HIS A 164 -8.08 -8.52 -23.04
N TRP A 165 -8.88 -7.90 -22.16
CA TRP A 165 -9.27 -8.54 -20.91
C TRP A 165 -10.36 -9.58 -21.13
N LEU A 166 -11.28 -9.31 -22.06
CA LEU A 166 -12.42 -10.17 -22.38
C LEU A 166 -12.05 -11.33 -23.31
N ASP A 167 -11.03 -11.19 -24.14
CA ASP A 167 -10.49 -12.28 -24.97
C ASP A 167 -9.40 -13.10 -24.26
N GLY A 168 -9.00 -12.70 -23.04
CA GLY A 168 -8.02 -13.40 -22.21
C GLY A 168 -6.55 -13.11 -22.53
N THR A 169 -6.24 -12.17 -23.43
CA THR A 169 -4.85 -11.91 -23.87
C THR A 169 -4.09 -10.89 -23.01
N ALA A 170 -4.77 -10.10 -22.19
CA ALA A 170 -4.20 -8.95 -21.47
C ALA A 170 -2.96 -9.25 -20.63
N VAL A 171 -2.96 -10.32 -19.82
CA VAL A 171 -1.77 -10.69 -19.03
C VAL A 171 -0.63 -11.17 -19.93
N GLY A 172 -0.92 -11.84 -21.04
CA GLY A 172 0.10 -12.25 -22.01
C GLY A 172 0.78 -11.05 -22.66
N ILE A 173 0.00 -10.02 -23.00
CA ILE A 173 0.53 -8.76 -23.55
C ILE A 173 1.44 -8.08 -22.51
N ALA A 174 0.98 -7.91 -21.27
CA ALA A 174 1.80 -7.32 -20.21
C ALA A 174 3.07 -8.16 -19.94
N ALA A 175 2.97 -9.49 -20.02
CA ALA A 175 4.09 -10.38 -19.81
C ALA A 175 5.11 -10.40 -20.96
N SER A 176 4.73 -9.92 -22.14
CA SER A 176 5.61 -9.84 -23.31
C SER A 176 6.56 -8.63 -23.30
N ASP A 177 6.47 -7.76 -22.29
CA ASP A 177 7.41 -6.64 -22.14
C ASP A 177 8.84 -7.18 -21.92
N PRO A 178 9.81 -6.88 -22.80
CA PRO A 178 11.16 -7.44 -22.70
C PRO A 178 11.97 -6.94 -21.49
N ALA A 179 11.61 -5.78 -20.95
CA ALA A 179 12.34 -5.16 -19.85
C ALA A 179 11.74 -5.55 -18.49
N PHE A 180 10.43 -5.70 -18.40
CA PHE A 180 9.71 -5.82 -17.13
C PHE A 180 8.77 -7.03 -17.04
N GLY A 181 8.51 -7.73 -18.14
CA GLY A 181 7.52 -8.80 -18.22
C GLY A 181 8.09 -10.20 -17.95
N PRO A 182 7.33 -11.11 -17.31
CA PRO A 182 7.71 -12.50 -17.21
C PRO A 182 7.49 -13.23 -18.54
N LEU A 183 8.47 -13.21 -19.43
CA LEU A 183 8.39 -13.79 -20.78
C LEU A 183 7.91 -15.25 -20.79
N TRP A 184 8.23 -16.03 -19.75
CA TRP A 184 7.76 -17.41 -19.59
C TRP A 184 6.22 -17.53 -19.50
N ILE A 185 5.50 -16.50 -19.04
CA ILE A 185 4.02 -16.45 -19.10
C ILE A 185 3.56 -16.14 -20.52
N ALA A 186 4.25 -15.23 -21.21
CA ALA A 186 3.93 -14.87 -22.59
C ALA A 186 4.10 -16.07 -23.55
N ASP A 187 5.10 -16.92 -23.29
CA ASP A 187 5.37 -18.14 -24.07
C ASP A 187 4.30 -19.24 -23.88
N HIS A 188 3.39 -19.09 -22.91
CA HIS A 188 2.34 -20.06 -22.60
C HIS A 188 0.94 -19.41 -22.69
N PRO A 189 0.33 -19.32 -23.88
CA PRO A 189 -0.94 -18.61 -24.09
C PRO A 189 -2.09 -19.06 -23.18
N THR A 190 -2.19 -20.37 -22.90
CA THR A 190 -3.21 -20.91 -21.97
C THR A 190 -3.00 -20.41 -20.55
N LEU A 191 -1.75 -20.33 -20.09
CA LEU A 191 -1.43 -19.81 -18.76
C LEU A 191 -1.75 -18.31 -18.68
N ALA A 192 -1.37 -17.54 -19.71
CA ALA A 192 -1.69 -16.12 -19.81
C ALA A 192 -3.21 -15.87 -19.80
N MET A 193 -3.98 -16.71 -20.51
CA MET A 193 -5.44 -16.66 -20.52
C MET A 193 -6.03 -16.92 -19.14
N VAL A 194 -5.61 -18.01 -18.47
CA VAL A 194 -6.05 -18.35 -17.12
C VAL A 194 -5.71 -17.21 -16.15
N ALA A 195 -4.49 -16.67 -16.21
CA ALA A 195 -4.07 -15.55 -15.38
C ALA A 195 -4.94 -14.30 -15.60
N THR A 196 -5.25 -13.97 -16.85
CA THR A 196 -6.12 -12.83 -17.20
C THR A 196 -7.49 -12.95 -16.55
N TRP A 197 -8.15 -14.10 -16.69
CA TRP A 197 -9.46 -14.33 -16.07
C TRP A 197 -9.40 -14.41 -14.55
N CYS A 198 -8.34 -15.00 -13.97
CA CYS A 198 -8.12 -15.01 -12.53
C CYS A 198 -7.99 -13.59 -11.96
N VAL A 199 -7.30 -12.67 -12.65
CA VAL A 199 -7.19 -11.27 -12.25
C VAL A 199 -8.57 -10.61 -12.25
N LEU A 200 -9.36 -10.77 -13.32
CA LEU A 200 -10.72 -10.22 -13.37
C LEU A 200 -11.61 -10.76 -12.25
N LEU A 201 -11.64 -12.08 -12.08
CA LEU A 201 -12.42 -12.74 -11.03
C LEU A 201 -12.03 -12.22 -9.65
N PHE A 202 -10.73 -12.15 -9.37
CA PHE A 202 -10.21 -11.65 -8.10
C PHE A 202 -10.65 -10.20 -7.84
N GLN A 203 -10.40 -9.29 -8.79
CA GLN A 203 -10.68 -7.86 -8.61
C GLN A 203 -12.18 -7.55 -8.46
N LEU A 204 -13.04 -8.28 -9.19
CA LEU A 204 -14.49 -8.10 -9.12
C LEU A 204 -15.10 -8.74 -7.87
N THR A 205 -14.53 -9.84 -7.36
CA THR A 205 -15.09 -10.55 -6.19
C THR A 205 -14.52 -10.11 -4.85
N PHE A 206 -13.28 -9.60 -4.80
CA PHE A 206 -12.64 -9.14 -3.56
C PHE A 206 -13.50 -8.13 -2.76
N PRO A 207 -14.12 -7.11 -3.38
CA PRO A 207 -14.97 -6.14 -2.67
C PRO A 207 -16.13 -6.75 -1.91
N ILE A 208 -16.60 -7.93 -2.31
CA ILE A 208 -17.68 -8.68 -1.66
C ILE A 208 -17.11 -9.71 -0.69
N ALA A 209 -16.12 -10.49 -1.12
CA ALA A 209 -15.56 -11.60 -0.36
C ALA A 209 -14.88 -11.18 0.95
N VAL A 210 -14.30 -9.98 1.03
CA VAL A 210 -13.56 -9.54 2.22
C VAL A 210 -14.46 -9.29 3.45
N TRP A 211 -15.77 -9.10 3.23
CA TRP A 211 -16.74 -8.86 4.31
C TRP A 211 -17.04 -10.11 5.12
N PHE A 212 -17.06 -11.27 4.48
CA PHE A 212 -17.37 -12.54 5.13
C PHE A 212 -16.13 -13.13 5.77
N ARG A 213 -16.24 -13.48 7.06
CA ARG A 213 -15.09 -13.99 7.85
C ARG A 213 -14.44 -15.24 7.25
N SER A 214 -15.23 -16.12 6.63
CA SER A 214 -14.75 -17.37 6.02
C SER A 214 -13.89 -17.13 4.77
N THR A 215 -14.26 -16.17 3.93
CA THR A 215 -13.59 -15.87 2.67
C THR A 215 -12.52 -14.78 2.81
N ARG A 216 -12.62 -13.91 3.80
CA ARG A 216 -11.71 -12.76 3.98
C ARG A 216 -10.23 -13.12 3.85
N LEU A 217 -9.75 -14.07 4.66
CA LEU A 217 -8.33 -14.43 4.67
C LEU A 217 -7.89 -15.13 3.40
N ILE A 218 -8.78 -15.91 2.79
CA ILE A 218 -8.50 -16.59 1.52
C ILE A 218 -8.29 -15.53 0.42
N TRP A 219 -9.20 -14.57 0.29
CA TRP A 219 -9.11 -13.52 -0.73
C TRP A 219 -7.98 -12.53 -0.44
N MET A 220 -7.71 -12.21 0.82
CA MET A 220 -6.51 -11.44 1.19
C MET A 220 -5.23 -12.20 0.85
N GLY A 221 -5.19 -13.52 1.06
CA GLY A 221 -4.05 -14.38 0.68
C GLY A 221 -3.83 -14.42 -0.83
N ILE A 222 -4.89 -14.64 -1.61
CA ILE A 222 -4.86 -14.52 -3.08
C ILE A 222 -4.34 -13.14 -3.48
N GLY A 223 -4.83 -12.10 -2.83
CA GLY A 223 -4.40 -10.73 -3.05
C GLY A 223 -2.92 -10.49 -2.73
N VAL A 224 -2.39 -11.08 -1.66
CA VAL A 224 -0.96 -11.03 -1.33
C VAL A 224 -0.16 -11.73 -2.43
N LEU A 225 -0.58 -12.91 -2.87
CA LEU A 225 0.09 -13.64 -3.97
C LEU A 225 0.06 -12.86 -5.28
N PHE A 226 -1.09 -12.25 -5.61
CA PHE A 226 -1.23 -11.39 -6.78
C PHE A 226 -0.24 -10.22 -6.73
N HIS A 227 -0.19 -9.49 -5.61
CA HIS A 227 0.68 -8.32 -5.46
C HIS A 227 2.16 -8.66 -5.34
N LEU A 228 2.52 -9.77 -4.69
CA LEU A 228 3.88 -10.28 -4.72
C LEU A 228 4.27 -10.74 -6.12
N GLY A 229 3.32 -11.33 -6.86
CA GLY A 229 3.55 -11.73 -8.24
C GLY A 229 3.84 -10.55 -9.14
N THR A 230 3.06 -9.47 -9.06
CA THR A 230 3.35 -8.24 -9.80
C THR A 230 4.63 -7.56 -9.32
N ALA A 231 4.94 -7.63 -8.01
CA ALA A 231 6.15 -7.05 -7.45
C ALA A 231 7.43 -7.75 -7.95
N ILE A 232 7.42 -9.08 -8.04
CA ILE A 232 8.59 -9.90 -8.38
C ILE A 232 8.73 -10.07 -9.88
N TRP A 233 7.62 -10.36 -10.57
CA TRP A 233 7.66 -10.74 -11.99
C TRP A 233 7.35 -9.61 -12.94
N MET A 234 6.61 -8.59 -12.53
CA MET A 234 6.24 -7.45 -13.38
C MET A 234 6.97 -6.14 -12.99
N ASP A 235 7.94 -6.23 -12.07
CA ASP A 235 8.77 -5.12 -11.59
C ASP A 235 7.99 -3.88 -11.08
N ILE A 236 6.89 -4.10 -10.35
CA ILE A 236 6.13 -3.02 -9.68
C ILE A 236 6.04 -3.25 -8.16
N PRO A 237 7.18 -3.36 -7.45
CA PRO A 237 7.22 -3.76 -6.04
C PRO A 237 6.54 -2.77 -5.11
N GLU A 238 6.69 -1.47 -5.35
CA GLU A 238 6.12 -0.43 -4.52
C GLU A 238 4.59 -0.42 -4.57
N MET A 239 3.99 -0.71 -5.74
CA MET A 239 2.54 -0.90 -5.86
C MET A 239 2.09 -2.17 -5.14
N GLY A 240 2.72 -3.31 -5.39
CA GLY A 240 2.35 -4.57 -4.76
C GLY A 240 2.42 -4.51 -3.23
N LEU A 241 3.54 -4.01 -2.70
CA LEU A 241 3.76 -3.88 -1.26
C LEU A 241 2.80 -2.86 -0.61
N ALA A 242 2.36 -1.82 -1.34
CA ALA A 242 1.42 -0.83 -0.81
C ALA A 242 0.04 -1.45 -0.53
N PHE A 243 -0.45 -2.28 -1.46
CA PHE A 243 -1.71 -3.00 -1.26
C PHE A 243 -1.59 -4.05 -0.15
N ILE A 244 -0.45 -4.73 -0.04
CA ILE A 244 -0.19 -5.67 1.06
C ILE A 244 -0.21 -4.94 2.41
N ALA A 245 0.41 -3.75 2.50
CA ALA A 245 0.34 -2.93 3.71
C ALA A 245 -1.11 -2.51 4.04
N ALA A 246 -1.89 -2.15 3.02
CA ALA A 246 -3.29 -1.76 3.17
C ALA A 246 -4.17 -2.89 3.73
N TYR A 247 -3.87 -4.16 3.45
CA TYR A 247 -4.61 -5.30 3.98
C TYR A 247 -4.61 -5.40 5.50
N ALA A 248 -3.60 -4.86 6.19
CA ALA A 248 -3.49 -4.92 7.64
C ALA A 248 -4.72 -4.35 8.37
N ILE A 249 -5.43 -3.38 7.77
CA ILE A 249 -6.66 -2.79 8.36
C ILE A 249 -7.85 -3.76 8.41
N TRP A 250 -7.80 -4.85 7.63
CA TRP A 250 -8.84 -5.88 7.58
C TRP A 250 -8.60 -7.05 8.54
N LEU A 251 -7.42 -7.10 9.17
CA LEU A 251 -7.06 -8.10 10.17
C LEU A 251 -7.57 -7.68 11.56
N ASP A 252 -8.13 -8.63 12.30
CA ASP A 252 -8.58 -8.44 13.67
C ASP A 252 -7.82 -9.37 14.64
N GLU A 253 -7.79 -9.01 15.91
CA GLU A 253 -7.03 -9.74 16.94
C GLU A 253 -7.54 -11.18 17.10
N ASP A 254 -8.86 -11.39 17.00
CA ASP A 254 -9.50 -12.70 17.05
C ASP A 254 -8.99 -13.63 15.95
N THR A 255 -8.78 -13.08 14.75
CA THR A 255 -8.19 -13.81 13.63
C THR A 255 -6.78 -14.29 13.96
N PHE A 256 -5.96 -13.46 14.58
CA PHE A 256 -4.58 -13.80 14.94
C PHE A 256 -4.51 -14.79 16.13
N ALA A 257 -5.37 -14.63 17.12
CA ALA A 257 -5.44 -15.52 18.29
C ALA A 257 -5.74 -16.97 17.90
N ARG A 258 -6.56 -17.20 16.87
CA ARG A 258 -6.86 -18.54 16.33
C ARG A 258 -5.65 -19.25 15.73
N PHE A 259 -4.71 -18.52 15.12
CA PHE A 259 -3.47 -19.11 14.62
C PHE A 259 -2.53 -19.50 15.76
N LYS A 260 -2.54 -18.76 16.88
CA LYS A 260 -1.78 -19.12 18.09
C LYS A 260 -2.34 -20.37 18.78
N LEU A 261 -3.66 -20.50 18.87
CA LEU A 261 -4.33 -21.67 19.47
C LEU A 261 -4.21 -22.96 18.63
N LYS A 262 -3.85 -22.84 17.35
CA LYS A 262 -3.58 -23.99 16.46
C LYS A 262 -2.13 -24.51 16.54
N ARG A 263 -1.26 -23.96 17.39
CA ARG A 263 0.01 -24.65 17.73
C ARG A 263 -0.35 -25.96 18.43
N PRO A 264 0.15 -27.13 17.98
CA PRO A 264 -0.06 -28.36 18.70
C PRO A 264 0.51 -28.18 20.11
N SER A 265 -0.32 -28.41 21.13
CA SER A 265 0.12 -28.60 22.51
C SER A 265 0.86 -29.93 22.61
N THR A 266 2.07 -30.00 22.08
CA THR A 266 2.93 -31.17 22.19
C THR A 266 4.30 -30.72 22.64
N MET A 267 4.44 -30.32 23.91
CA MET A 267 5.68 -30.37 24.71
C MET A 267 5.42 -30.20 26.22
N GLU A 268 4.31 -30.71 26.76
CA GLU A 268 4.12 -30.86 28.22
C GLU A 268 3.49 -32.22 28.53
N ALA A 269 4.21 -33.29 28.18
CA ALA A 269 3.96 -34.64 28.68
C ALA A 269 5.31 -35.36 28.73
N GLY A 270 6.16 -34.95 29.66
CA GLY A 270 7.53 -35.45 29.76
C GLY A 270 8.24 -35.14 31.07
N SER A 271 7.50 -35.06 32.18
CA SER A 271 8.07 -35.18 33.52
C SER A 271 6.94 -35.43 34.50
N MET A 272 6.57 -36.69 34.71
CA MET A 272 5.85 -37.22 35.90
C MET A 272 5.58 -38.71 35.70
N VAL A 273 6.64 -39.53 35.59
CA VAL A 273 6.75 -40.95 36.01
C VAL A 273 8.28 -41.15 36.06
N GLY A 274 8.89 -41.32 37.23
CA GLY A 274 9.04 -42.61 37.91
C GLY A 274 10.48 -43.07 37.72
#